data_AF-A0A9W8XIK4-F1
#
_entry.id   AF-A0A9W8XIK4-F1
#
_cell.length_a   1.000
_cell.length_b   1.000
_cell.length_c   1.000
_cell.angle_alpha   90.00
_cell.angle_beta   90.00
_cell.angle_gamma   90.00
#
_symmetry.space_group_name_H-M   'P 1'
#
loop_
_entity.id
_entity.type
_entity.pdbx_description
1 polymer ?
#
loop_
_entity_poly.entity_id
_entity_poly.type
_entity_poly.pdbx_seq_one_letter_code
_entity_poly.pdbx_strand_id
1 'polypeptide(L)'
;MAGGSQTGANWLNTPDGRTGWASYFLSLGYTVYLTDQPQRGRSPWVPSDGTLSISNVTFVQTYFTSGEKFNLWPQARLHSQWPGAGEPGDATFDAFFAGEIQQQTNTTKATANNVNAFVALLDKIGDAILITHSQAGPYGWGVGDQRPERVKGVIAIEPEGPPFENQIIRTGPARPYGIATLPLTYDPPVTDVATELPTRRINSTRSDRSDCIVQQDPARHLINLARFPVLLYVTEASYHACYDYCTLAFMEQAGMQVDYLDLSEVKIHGNAHFSFMEKNNLQIAPLLDAWLQKVVFA
;
A
#
# COMPACT_ATOMS: atom_id res chain seq x y z
N MET A 1 -6.81 3.13 5.00
CA MET A 1 -6.20 2.00 5.71
C MET A 1 -4.70 2.25 5.79
N ALA A 2 -4.17 2.54 6.98
CA ALA A 2 -2.75 2.89 7.16
C ALA A 2 -1.83 1.66 7.08
N GLY A 3 -0.54 1.87 6.80
CA GLY A 3 0.45 0.80 6.64
C GLY A 3 0.99 0.19 7.94
N GLY A 4 2.15 -0.48 7.82
CA GLY A 4 2.83 -1.14 8.93
C GLY A 4 3.32 -0.13 9.97
N SER A 5 3.16 -0.47 11.26
CA SER A 5 3.46 0.40 12.41
C SER A 5 2.71 1.75 12.47
N GLN A 6 1.74 1.99 11.58
CA GLN A 6 0.97 3.23 11.50
C GLN A 6 -0.45 3.11 12.08
N THR A 7 -1.16 4.24 12.20
CA THR A 7 -2.57 4.35 12.66
C THR A 7 -3.43 5.18 11.70
N GLY A 8 -4.71 5.35 12.00
CA GLY A 8 -5.57 6.32 11.31
C GLY A 8 -5.08 7.77 11.41
N ALA A 9 -4.20 8.10 12.37
CA ALA A 9 -3.63 9.43 12.52
C ALA A 9 -2.79 9.86 11.30
N ASN A 10 -2.27 8.90 10.54
CA ASN A 10 -1.47 9.13 9.34
C ASN A 10 -2.15 10.00 8.28
N TRP A 11 -3.47 10.01 8.28
CA TRP A 11 -4.28 10.74 7.30
C TRP A 11 -4.70 12.13 7.80
N LEU A 12 -4.44 12.44 9.09
CA LEU A 12 -4.79 13.73 9.70
C LEU A 12 -3.79 14.81 9.26
N ASN A 13 -3.32 15.68 10.14
CA ASN A 13 -2.27 16.64 9.82
C ASN A 13 -0.95 15.93 9.51
N THR A 14 -0.13 16.53 8.65
CA THR A 14 1.23 16.04 8.39
C THR A 14 2.10 16.23 9.65
N PRO A 15 3.24 15.54 9.76
CA PRO A 15 4.11 15.63 10.94
C PRO A 15 4.63 17.06 11.23
N ASP A 16 4.72 17.92 10.19
CA ASP A 16 5.05 19.35 10.32
C ASP A 16 3.82 20.27 10.48
N GLY A 17 2.64 19.70 10.73
CA GLY A 17 1.42 20.41 11.10
C GLY A 17 0.56 20.91 9.93
N ARG A 18 0.96 20.68 8.68
CA ARG A 18 0.14 21.06 7.50
C ARG A 18 -1.12 20.20 7.39
N THR A 19 -2.05 20.65 6.56
CA THR A 19 -3.24 19.89 6.18
C THR A 19 -2.82 18.57 5.53
N GLY A 20 -3.31 17.44 6.05
CA GLY A 20 -3.24 16.16 5.34
C GLY A 20 -4.59 15.73 4.78
N TRP A 21 -4.61 14.54 4.21
CA TRP A 21 -5.64 14.13 3.26
C TRP A 21 -7.03 13.98 3.85
N ALA A 22 -7.19 13.63 5.13
CA ALA A 22 -8.51 13.57 5.77
C ALA A 22 -9.21 14.94 5.70
N SER A 23 -8.50 16.03 6.05
CA SER A 23 -9.07 17.38 5.99
C SER A 23 -9.34 17.82 4.55
N TYR A 24 -8.47 17.45 3.61
CA TYR A 24 -8.66 17.73 2.19
C TYR A 24 -9.92 17.04 1.64
N PHE A 25 -10.09 15.73 1.84
CA PHE A 25 -11.27 15.03 1.33
C PHE A 25 -12.56 15.43 2.07
N LEU A 26 -12.49 15.73 3.37
CA LEU A 26 -13.64 16.28 4.10
C LEU A 26 -14.11 17.63 3.51
N SER A 27 -13.17 18.50 3.08
CA SER A 27 -13.54 19.80 2.51
C SER A 27 -14.20 19.69 1.13
N LEU A 28 -13.99 18.58 0.43
CA LEU A 28 -14.65 18.24 -0.84
C LEU A 28 -16.02 17.54 -0.64
N GLY A 29 -16.43 17.31 0.61
CA GLY A 29 -17.73 16.70 0.94
C GLY A 29 -17.73 15.18 1.02
N TYR A 30 -16.56 14.52 0.97
CA TYR A 30 -16.48 13.08 1.20
C TYR A 30 -16.76 12.73 2.67
N THR A 31 -17.41 11.59 2.89
CA THR A 31 -17.39 10.94 4.21
C THR A 31 -16.11 10.13 4.35
N VAL A 32 -15.27 10.47 5.32
CA VAL A 32 -13.96 9.84 5.52
C VAL A 32 -13.99 8.95 6.77
N TYR A 33 -13.73 7.65 6.58
CA TYR A 33 -13.58 6.68 7.66
C TYR A 33 -12.10 6.44 7.97
N LEU A 34 -11.63 7.00 9.10
CA LEU A 34 -10.28 6.76 9.61
C LEU A 34 -10.29 5.59 10.59
N THR A 35 -9.36 4.67 10.42
CA THR A 35 -9.37 3.39 11.13
C THR A 35 -8.01 3.06 11.73
N ASP A 36 -8.03 2.52 12.94
CA ASP A 36 -6.89 1.79 13.50
C ASP A 36 -7.11 0.30 13.26
N GLN A 37 -6.14 -0.35 12.61
CA GLN A 37 -6.17 -1.79 12.33
C GLN A 37 -6.37 -2.61 13.62
N PRO A 38 -6.91 -3.84 13.58
CA PRO A 38 -6.88 -4.73 14.73
C PRO A 38 -5.47 -4.84 15.33
N GLN A 39 -5.36 -4.79 16.66
CA GLN A 39 -4.09 -4.87 17.39
C GLN A 39 -3.14 -3.69 17.12
N ARG A 40 -3.70 -2.51 16.86
CA ARG A 40 -2.99 -1.28 16.53
C ARG A 40 -3.72 -0.11 17.19
N GLY A 41 -3.00 0.76 17.90
CA GLY A 41 -3.53 2.01 18.42
C GLY A 41 -4.77 1.81 19.31
N ARG A 42 -5.89 2.42 18.91
CA ARG A 42 -7.17 2.36 19.64
C ARG A 42 -7.89 1.01 19.53
N SER A 43 -7.40 0.12 18.67
CA SER A 43 -7.87 -1.26 18.54
C SER A 43 -6.92 -2.18 19.33
N PRO A 44 -7.23 -2.48 20.60
CA PRO A 44 -6.26 -3.01 21.54
C PRO A 44 -5.74 -4.39 21.14
N TRP A 45 -4.50 -4.68 21.53
CA TRP A 45 -3.91 -6.01 21.47
C TRP A 45 -4.11 -6.74 22.79
N VAL A 46 -4.32 -8.07 22.72
CA VAL A 46 -4.39 -8.95 23.88
C VAL A 46 -3.05 -9.69 24.01
N PRO A 47 -2.32 -9.61 25.16
CA PRO A 47 -0.96 -10.15 25.26
C PRO A 47 -0.79 -11.65 24.96
N SER A 48 -1.83 -12.46 25.15
CA SER A 48 -1.80 -13.89 24.79
C SER A 48 -1.88 -14.14 23.29
N ASP A 49 -2.11 -13.09 22.48
CA ASP A 49 -2.44 -13.21 21.07
C ASP A 49 -1.24 -12.99 20.14
N GLY A 50 -0.13 -13.67 20.42
CA GLY A 50 1.08 -13.66 19.61
C GLY A 50 2.14 -12.67 20.11
N THR A 51 2.90 -12.07 19.20
CA THR A 51 3.92 -11.06 19.54
C THR A 51 3.79 -9.84 18.67
N LEU A 52 4.22 -8.69 19.19
CA LEU A 52 4.26 -7.46 18.44
C LEU A 52 5.70 -7.02 18.16
N SER A 53 5.90 -6.28 17.09
CA SER A 53 7.15 -5.58 16.76
C SER A 53 6.86 -4.12 16.41
N ILE A 54 7.87 -3.27 16.45
CA ILE A 54 7.78 -1.86 16.05
C ILE A 54 8.97 -1.54 15.14
N SER A 55 8.77 -0.60 14.22
CA SER A 55 9.84 -0.06 13.39
C SER A 55 10.91 0.58 14.28
N ASN A 56 12.19 0.29 14.04
CA ASN A 56 13.27 0.99 14.74
C ASN A 56 13.60 2.32 14.05
N VAL A 57 14.26 3.20 14.79
CA VAL A 57 14.63 4.55 14.30
C VAL A 57 15.45 4.52 13.02
N THR A 58 16.41 3.60 12.91
CA THR A 58 17.26 3.46 11.73
C THR A 58 16.44 3.10 10.51
N PHE A 59 15.54 2.13 10.62
CA PHE A 59 14.67 1.71 9.52
C PHE A 59 13.77 2.87 9.05
N VAL A 60 13.13 3.57 9.99
CA VAL A 60 12.28 4.73 9.67
C VAL A 60 13.10 5.81 8.95
N GLN A 61 14.28 6.13 9.48
CA GLN A 61 15.18 7.11 8.89
C GLN A 61 15.58 6.75 7.46
N THR A 62 16.05 5.51 7.25
CA THR A 62 16.69 5.11 5.98
C THR A 62 15.70 4.75 4.88
N TYR A 63 14.49 4.29 5.23
CA TYR A 63 13.50 3.87 4.24
C TYR A 63 12.37 4.88 4.02
N PHE A 64 12.06 5.72 5.01
CA PHE A 64 10.88 6.60 4.93
C PHE A 64 11.22 8.08 4.86
N THR A 65 12.12 8.58 5.72
CA THR A 65 12.23 10.04 5.93
C THR A 65 13.47 10.68 5.33
N SER A 66 14.54 9.91 5.09
CA SER A 66 15.82 10.44 4.57
C SER A 66 16.57 9.47 3.65
N GLY A 67 15.83 8.69 2.86
CA GLY A 67 16.39 7.66 1.97
C GLY A 67 17.49 8.17 1.01
N GLU A 68 17.43 9.45 0.63
CA GLU A 68 18.43 10.10 -0.24
C GLU A 68 19.84 10.11 0.35
N LYS A 69 19.97 10.05 1.68
CA LYS A 69 21.27 10.02 2.37
C LYS A 69 21.91 8.63 2.38
N PHE A 70 21.11 7.58 2.18
CA PHE A 70 21.55 6.19 2.32
C PHE A 70 21.69 5.45 1.00
N ASN A 71 20.94 5.85 -0.04
CA ASN A 71 21.02 5.27 -1.38
C ASN A 71 20.89 3.74 -1.40
N LEU A 72 19.99 3.20 -0.57
CA LEU A 72 19.74 1.76 -0.44
C LEU A 72 19.06 1.15 -1.67
N TRP A 73 18.44 1.97 -2.51
CA TRP A 73 17.91 1.61 -3.82
C TRP A 73 18.19 2.74 -4.83
N PRO A 74 18.16 2.46 -6.15
CA PRO A 74 18.64 3.41 -7.18
C PRO A 74 17.95 4.78 -7.17
N GLN A 75 16.65 4.80 -6.84
CA GLN A 75 15.83 6.01 -6.82
C GLN A 75 15.90 6.80 -5.51
N ALA A 76 16.45 6.24 -4.43
CA ALA A 76 16.40 6.87 -3.11
C ALA A 76 16.98 8.30 -3.12
N ARG A 77 18.05 8.53 -3.90
CA ARG A 77 18.69 9.84 -4.12
C ARG A 77 17.76 10.95 -4.63
N LEU A 78 16.60 10.60 -5.18
CA LEU A 78 15.63 11.56 -5.71
C LEU A 78 14.74 12.15 -4.61
N HIS A 79 14.74 11.54 -3.41
CA HIS A 79 13.88 11.97 -2.33
C HIS A 79 14.21 13.39 -1.88
N SER A 80 13.23 14.26 -1.96
CA SER A 80 13.39 15.70 -1.71
C SER A 80 12.15 16.38 -1.14
N GLN A 81 11.03 15.64 -1.01
CA GLN A 81 9.76 16.19 -0.55
C GLN A 81 9.52 16.02 0.95
N TRP A 82 10.38 15.32 1.70
CA TRP A 82 10.26 15.30 3.16
C TRP A 82 10.36 16.73 3.76
N PRO A 83 9.47 17.09 4.70
CA PRO A 83 9.57 18.32 5.47
C PRO A 83 10.64 18.19 6.57
N GLY A 84 11.61 19.11 6.60
CA GLY A 84 12.72 19.07 7.55
C GLY A 84 13.87 18.16 7.10
N ALA A 85 14.76 17.81 8.03
CA ALA A 85 15.97 17.03 7.73
C ALA A 85 15.73 15.52 7.60
N GLY A 86 14.60 15.02 8.11
CA GLY A 86 14.24 13.59 8.07
C GLY A 86 15.10 12.70 8.98
N GLU A 87 15.76 13.27 9.99
CA GLU A 87 16.67 12.56 10.89
C GLU A 87 16.32 12.80 12.38
N PRO A 88 16.70 11.90 13.29
CA PRO A 88 16.46 12.07 14.73
C PRO A 88 16.90 13.43 15.26
N GLY A 89 16.02 14.09 16.02
CA GLY A 89 16.23 15.44 16.54
C GLY A 89 15.70 16.57 15.65
N ASP A 90 15.33 16.29 14.39
CA ASP A 90 14.47 17.18 13.60
C ASP A 90 13.02 17.06 14.08
N ALA A 91 12.36 18.19 14.35
CA ALA A 91 11.02 18.19 14.93
C ALA A 91 9.99 17.42 14.08
N THR A 92 10.14 17.42 12.76
CA THR A 92 9.22 16.73 11.85
C THR A 92 9.46 15.22 11.87
N PHE A 93 10.72 14.80 11.89
CA PHE A 93 11.09 13.40 12.08
C PHE A 93 10.60 12.89 13.43
N ASP A 94 10.88 13.62 14.52
CA ASP A 94 10.51 13.21 15.87
C ASP A 94 8.98 13.09 16.02
N ALA A 95 8.21 14.01 15.41
CA ALA A 95 6.76 13.94 15.38
C ALA A 95 6.25 12.73 14.57
N PHE A 96 6.85 12.42 13.42
CA PHE A 96 6.51 11.25 12.62
C PHE A 96 6.83 9.95 13.39
N PHE A 97 8.04 9.84 13.92
CA PHE A 97 8.52 8.66 14.64
C PHE A 97 7.72 8.42 15.93
N ALA A 98 7.27 9.47 16.62
CA ALA A 98 6.37 9.33 17.77
C ALA A 98 4.99 8.71 17.42
N GLY A 99 4.61 8.74 16.13
CA GLY A 99 3.41 8.08 15.61
C GLY A 99 3.61 6.59 15.27
N GLU A 100 4.85 6.10 15.23
CA GLU A 100 5.15 4.68 15.03
C GLU A 100 4.69 3.89 16.26
N ILE A 101 3.94 2.82 16.02
CA ILE A 101 3.45 1.95 17.08
C ILE A 101 3.56 0.47 16.70
N GLN A 102 3.32 -0.41 17.66
CA GLN A 102 3.55 -1.83 17.49
C GLN A 102 2.54 -2.49 16.53
N GLN A 103 2.99 -3.55 15.86
CA GLN A 103 2.22 -4.35 14.92
C GLN A 103 2.42 -5.85 15.14
N GLN A 104 1.41 -6.65 14.77
CA GLN A 104 1.47 -8.11 14.86
C GLN A 104 2.58 -8.67 13.97
N THR A 105 3.43 -9.54 14.54
CA THR A 105 4.56 -10.15 13.82
C THR A 105 4.12 -11.27 12.88
N ASN A 106 3.01 -11.95 13.19
CA ASN A 106 2.42 -12.96 12.32
C ASN A 106 1.60 -12.30 11.20
N THR A 107 2.18 -12.25 10.00
CA THR A 107 1.58 -11.59 8.83
C THR A 107 0.27 -12.24 8.37
N THR A 108 0.17 -13.57 8.37
CA THR A 108 -1.06 -14.29 8.00
C THR A 108 -2.21 -13.93 8.94
N LYS A 109 -1.93 -13.89 10.25
CA LYS A 109 -2.89 -13.49 11.27
C LYS A 109 -3.29 -12.02 11.15
N ALA A 110 -2.30 -11.14 10.98
CA ALA A 110 -2.55 -9.71 10.78
C ALA A 110 -3.45 -9.48 9.56
N THR A 111 -3.20 -10.19 8.47
CA THR A 111 -4.00 -10.14 7.24
C THR A 111 -5.42 -10.63 7.49
N ALA A 112 -5.61 -11.80 8.12
CA ALA A 112 -6.93 -12.35 8.37
C ALA A 112 -7.77 -11.45 9.27
N ASN A 113 -7.18 -10.95 10.37
CA ASN A 113 -7.86 -10.06 11.30
C ASN A 113 -8.27 -8.74 10.63
N ASN A 114 -7.36 -8.13 9.85
CA ASN A 114 -7.66 -6.89 9.13
C ASN A 114 -8.76 -7.10 8.09
N VAL A 115 -8.65 -8.13 7.23
CA VAL A 115 -9.68 -8.41 6.21
C VAL A 115 -11.04 -8.60 6.86
N ASN A 116 -11.13 -9.41 7.92
CA ASN A 116 -12.40 -9.63 8.64
C ASN A 116 -12.97 -8.33 9.23
N ALA A 117 -12.13 -7.51 9.86
CA ALA A 117 -12.56 -6.25 10.47
C ALA A 117 -13.04 -5.23 9.42
N PHE A 118 -12.34 -5.13 8.28
CA PHE A 118 -12.71 -4.19 7.23
C PHE A 118 -13.91 -4.67 6.39
N VAL A 119 -14.09 -5.98 6.20
CA VAL A 119 -15.33 -6.55 5.66
C VAL A 119 -16.51 -6.20 6.57
N ALA A 120 -16.38 -6.40 7.89
CA ALA A 120 -17.43 -6.06 8.84
C ALA A 120 -17.74 -4.55 8.87
N LEU A 121 -16.71 -3.70 8.71
CA LEU A 121 -16.91 -2.26 8.56
C LEU A 121 -17.70 -1.94 7.28
N LEU A 122 -17.28 -2.50 6.15
CA LEU A 122 -17.92 -2.28 4.84
C LEU A 122 -19.38 -2.75 4.84
N ASP A 123 -19.66 -3.89 5.47
CA ASP A 123 -21.03 -4.40 5.65
C ASP A 123 -21.92 -3.42 6.43
N LYS A 124 -21.33 -2.68 7.38
CA LYS A 124 -22.03 -1.69 8.21
C LYS A 124 -22.22 -0.34 7.51
N ILE A 125 -21.22 0.14 6.77
CA ILE A 125 -21.24 1.49 6.18
C ILE A 125 -21.79 1.52 4.75
N GLY A 126 -21.87 0.37 4.10
CA GLY A 126 -22.31 0.25 2.71
C GLY A 126 -21.17 0.41 1.71
N ASP A 127 -21.52 0.82 0.50
CA ASP A 127 -20.60 0.95 -0.63
C ASP A 127 -19.49 1.98 -0.35
N ALA A 128 -18.23 1.63 -0.67
CA ALA A 128 -17.10 2.51 -0.40
C ALA A 128 -15.94 2.32 -1.38
N ILE A 129 -15.05 3.32 -1.40
CA ILE A 129 -13.72 3.22 -2.01
C ILE A 129 -12.70 2.97 -0.91
N LEU A 130 -11.80 2.03 -1.15
CA LEU A 130 -10.73 1.71 -0.20
C LEU A 130 -9.47 2.48 -0.58
N ILE A 131 -8.92 3.25 0.36
CA ILE A 131 -7.57 3.82 0.23
C ILE A 131 -6.64 3.00 1.12
N THR A 132 -5.63 2.38 0.52
CA THR A 132 -4.67 1.50 1.21
C THR A 132 -3.25 2.02 1.03
N HIS A 133 -2.41 1.77 2.03
CA HIS A 133 -0.98 2.12 1.98
C HIS A 133 -0.11 0.96 2.46
N SER A 134 0.95 0.64 1.71
CA SER A 134 1.98 -0.31 2.16
C SER A 134 1.40 -1.67 2.56
N GLN A 135 1.70 -2.14 3.78
CA GLN A 135 1.13 -3.34 4.41
C GLN A 135 -0.39 -3.50 4.25
N ALA A 136 -1.16 -2.41 4.14
CA ALA A 136 -2.61 -2.49 3.98
C ALA A 136 -3.07 -2.81 2.56
N GLY A 137 -2.19 -2.79 1.56
CA GLY A 137 -2.50 -3.17 0.18
C GLY A 137 -3.13 -4.56 0.08
N PRO A 138 -2.43 -5.63 0.55
CA PRO A 138 -2.99 -6.97 0.64
C PRO A 138 -4.32 -7.08 1.39
N TYR A 139 -4.58 -6.19 2.35
CA TYR A 139 -5.85 -6.18 3.08
C TYR A 139 -6.98 -5.68 2.18
N GLY A 140 -6.71 -4.64 1.38
CA GLY A 140 -7.65 -4.15 0.36
C GLY A 140 -8.04 -5.23 -0.65
N TRP A 141 -7.09 -6.05 -1.09
CA TRP A 141 -7.36 -7.19 -1.99
C TRP A 141 -8.27 -8.21 -1.32
N GLY A 142 -7.99 -8.62 -0.08
CA GLY A 142 -8.86 -9.56 0.63
C GLY A 142 -10.28 -9.04 0.87
N VAL A 143 -10.42 -7.74 1.19
CA VAL A 143 -11.75 -7.11 1.37
C VAL A 143 -12.50 -7.05 0.03
N GLY A 144 -11.85 -6.62 -1.04
CA GLY A 144 -12.44 -6.55 -2.38
C GLY A 144 -12.82 -7.92 -2.94
N ASP A 145 -12.05 -8.96 -2.63
CA ASP A 145 -12.35 -10.33 -3.06
C ASP A 145 -13.59 -10.89 -2.34
N GLN A 146 -13.80 -10.52 -1.07
CA GLN A 146 -14.96 -10.95 -0.29
C GLN A 146 -16.22 -10.10 -0.47
N ARG A 147 -16.08 -8.83 -0.88
CA ARG A 147 -17.18 -7.88 -1.10
C ARG A 147 -17.04 -7.11 -2.43
N PRO A 148 -16.90 -7.81 -3.56
CA PRO A 148 -16.66 -7.16 -4.85
C PRO A 148 -17.83 -6.28 -5.33
N GLU A 149 -19.04 -6.47 -4.78
CA GLU A 149 -20.21 -5.64 -5.07
C GLU A 149 -20.28 -4.34 -4.25
N ARG A 150 -19.61 -4.29 -3.08
CA ARG A 150 -19.59 -3.13 -2.18
C ARG A 150 -18.38 -2.23 -2.42
N VAL A 151 -17.25 -2.80 -2.84
CA VAL A 151 -16.05 -2.03 -3.18
C VAL A 151 -16.25 -1.38 -4.55
N LYS A 152 -16.28 -0.04 -4.59
CA LYS A 152 -16.41 0.73 -5.83
C LYS A 152 -15.08 0.98 -6.53
N GLY A 153 -13.99 0.89 -5.79
CA GLY A 153 -12.64 0.98 -6.31
C GLY A 153 -11.62 0.93 -5.18
N VAL A 154 -10.35 0.75 -5.55
CA VAL A 154 -9.24 0.74 -4.59
C VAL A 154 -8.15 1.69 -5.07
N ILE A 155 -7.75 2.64 -4.22
CA ILE A 155 -6.49 3.38 -4.37
C ILE A 155 -5.43 2.65 -3.55
N ALA A 156 -4.47 2.05 -4.22
CA ALA A 156 -3.36 1.33 -3.61
C ALA A 156 -2.09 2.16 -3.71
N ILE A 157 -1.77 2.84 -2.61
CA ILE A 157 -0.59 3.68 -2.46
C ILE A 157 0.55 2.77 -2.08
N GLU A 158 1.39 2.43 -3.06
CA GLU A 158 2.58 1.62 -2.85
C GLU A 158 2.29 0.37 -2.00
N PRO A 159 1.41 -0.54 -2.48
CA PRO A 159 0.95 -1.70 -1.73
C PRO A 159 2.10 -2.69 -1.49
N GLU A 160 2.08 -3.40 -0.35
CA GLU A 160 3.10 -4.40 -0.04
C GLU A 160 3.27 -5.41 -1.18
N GLY A 161 4.48 -5.46 -1.72
CA GLY A 161 4.85 -6.21 -2.91
C GLY A 161 6.36 -6.48 -2.97
N PRO A 162 6.89 -6.85 -4.14
CA PRO A 162 6.16 -7.21 -5.37
C PRO A 162 5.45 -8.57 -5.27
N PRO A 163 4.76 -9.04 -6.33
CA PRO A 163 4.12 -10.35 -6.31
C PRO A 163 5.09 -11.51 -6.04
N PHE A 164 4.65 -12.53 -5.29
CA PHE A 164 5.36 -13.79 -4.99
C PHE A 164 6.69 -13.71 -4.21
N GLU A 165 7.31 -12.55 -4.05
CA GLU A 165 8.58 -12.40 -3.34
C GLU A 165 8.73 -11.04 -2.66
N ASN A 166 9.46 -11.00 -1.56
CA ASN A 166 9.90 -9.75 -0.95
C ASN A 166 11.15 -9.22 -1.65
N GLN A 167 11.21 -7.89 -1.80
CA GLN A 167 12.39 -7.19 -2.30
C GLN A 167 12.68 -5.91 -1.50
N ILE A 168 13.93 -5.44 -1.58
CA ILE A 168 14.48 -4.21 -0.98
C ILE A 168 14.46 -4.16 0.56
N ILE A 169 13.28 -4.16 1.18
CA ILE A 169 13.12 -4.15 2.66
C ILE A 169 13.34 -5.54 3.26
N ARG A 170 12.91 -6.58 2.53
CA ARG A 170 13.00 -7.99 2.90
C ARG A 170 13.38 -8.81 1.66
N THR A 171 13.72 -10.06 1.86
CA THR A 171 14.03 -11.00 0.78
C THR A 171 13.27 -12.32 0.95
N GLY A 172 13.20 -13.10 -0.12
CA GLY A 172 12.63 -14.45 -0.13
C GLY A 172 11.14 -14.51 -0.50
N PRO A 173 10.59 -15.73 -0.63
CA PRO A 173 9.21 -15.93 -1.06
C PRO A 173 8.18 -15.26 -0.14
N ALA A 174 7.14 -14.70 -0.73
CA ALA A 174 6.04 -14.03 -0.02
C ALA A 174 4.76 -14.10 -0.87
N ARG A 175 3.62 -13.71 -0.31
CA ARG A 175 2.35 -13.56 -1.05
C ARG A 175 2.09 -14.73 -2.03
N PRO A 176 1.84 -15.95 -1.52
CA PRO A 176 1.69 -17.14 -2.37
C PRO A 176 0.58 -17.00 -3.43
N TYR A 177 -0.41 -16.13 -3.21
CA TYR A 177 -1.48 -15.84 -4.17
C TYR A 177 -1.19 -14.60 -5.01
N GLY A 178 0.07 -14.46 -5.47
CA GLY A 178 0.55 -13.32 -6.24
C GLY A 178 0.70 -12.06 -5.40
N ILE A 179 -0.40 -11.33 -5.17
CA ILE A 179 -0.42 -10.05 -4.43
C ILE A 179 -0.94 -10.19 -3.00
N ALA A 180 -1.35 -11.40 -2.57
CA ALA A 180 -1.95 -11.63 -1.26
C ALA A 180 -1.33 -12.79 -0.49
N THR A 181 -1.34 -12.65 0.85
CA THR A 181 -0.94 -13.70 1.79
C THR A 181 -2.03 -14.77 1.97
N LEU A 182 -3.30 -14.35 1.91
CA LEU A 182 -4.45 -15.24 2.02
C LEU A 182 -4.98 -15.60 0.63
N PRO A 183 -5.73 -16.72 0.50
CA PRO A 183 -6.37 -17.10 -0.75
C PRO A 183 -7.23 -15.98 -1.33
N LEU A 184 -7.19 -15.84 -2.66
CA LEU A 184 -8.07 -14.99 -3.46
C LEU A 184 -8.88 -15.85 -4.43
N THR A 185 -9.98 -15.29 -4.96
CA THR A 185 -10.89 -16.01 -5.86
C THR A 185 -10.37 -15.97 -7.30
N TYR A 186 -9.66 -17.03 -7.69
CA TYR A 186 -9.21 -17.24 -9.06
C TYR A 186 -10.23 -17.99 -9.92
N ASP A 187 -10.19 -17.76 -11.23
CA ASP A 187 -10.76 -18.63 -12.25
C ASP A 187 -9.67 -19.03 -13.28
N PRO A 188 -9.42 -20.35 -13.48
CA PRO A 188 -9.98 -21.46 -12.69
C PRO A 188 -9.54 -21.40 -11.20
N PRO A 189 -10.28 -22.02 -10.25
CA PRO A 189 -9.97 -21.96 -8.82
C PRO A 189 -8.60 -22.53 -8.45
N VAL A 190 -7.94 -21.92 -7.45
CA VAL A 190 -6.64 -22.34 -6.91
C VAL A 190 -6.85 -22.89 -5.49
N THR A 191 -6.50 -24.16 -5.32
CA THR A 191 -6.50 -24.91 -4.05
C THR A 191 -5.10 -25.32 -3.61
N ASP A 192 -4.18 -25.52 -4.56
CA ASP A 192 -2.76 -25.77 -4.32
C ASP A 192 -1.89 -24.82 -5.14
N VAL A 193 -1.42 -23.76 -4.49
CA VAL A 193 -0.58 -22.73 -5.12
C VAL A 193 0.65 -23.32 -5.81
N ALA A 194 1.26 -24.37 -5.26
CA ALA A 194 2.53 -24.90 -5.77
C ALA A 194 2.38 -25.53 -7.16
N THR A 195 1.21 -26.10 -7.45
CA THR A 195 0.93 -26.79 -8.72
C THR A 195 0.03 -25.95 -9.64
N GLU A 196 -0.82 -25.10 -9.08
CA GLU A 196 -1.87 -24.41 -9.83
C GLU A 196 -1.57 -22.94 -10.12
N LEU A 197 -0.61 -22.32 -9.44
CA LEU A 197 -0.07 -20.99 -9.75
C LEU A 197 1.44 -21.06 -10.05
N PRO A 198 1.88 -21.80 -11.08
CA PRO A 198 3.27 -21.80 -11.48
C PRO A 198 3.69 -20.39 -11.90
N THR A 199 4.93 -20.01 -11.55
CA THR A 199 5.46 -18.67 -11.80
C THR A 199 6.62 -18.69 -12.78
N ARG A 200 6.82 -17.59 -13.51
CA ARG A 200 8.01 -17.33 -14.32
C ARG A 200 8.64 -15.98 -13.97
N ARG A 201 9.95 -15.88 -14.15
CA ARG A 201 10.69 -14.61 -13.98
C ARG A 201 10.80 -13.87 -15.31
N ILE A 202 10.58 -12.56 -15.26
CA ILE A 202 10.83 -11.63 -16.37
C ILE A 202 11.95 -10.70 -15.92
N ASN A 203 13.06 -10.73 -16.63
CA ASN A 203 14.20 -9.89 -16.30
C ASN A 203 13.96 -8.45 -16.74
N SER A 204 14.29 -7.49 -15.88
CA SER A 204 14.25 -6.07 -16.20
C SER A 204 15.32 -5.73 -17.25
N THR A 205 14.96 -4.87 -18.21
CA THR A 205 15.93 -4.25 -19.14
C THR A 205 16.55 -2.98 -18.57
N ARG A 206 16.02 -2.48 -17.44
CA ARG A 206 16.46 -1.27 -16.76
C ARG A 206 17.22 -1.62 -15.48
N SER A 207 18.40 -1.01 -15.31
CA SER A 207 19.25 -1.22 -14.12
C SER A 207 18.65 -0.66 -12.82
N ASP A 208 17.65 0.21 -12.92
CA ASP A 208 16.97 0.82 -11.79
C ASP A 208 15.62 0.15 -11.45
N ARG A 209 15.29 -0.98 -12.10
CA ARG A 209 14.05 -1.73 -11.88
C ARG A 209 14.37 -3.20 -11.59
N SER A 210 13.59 -3.79 -10.70
CA SER A 210 13.74 -5.19 -10.27
C SER A 210 13.19 -6.18 -11.28
N ASP A 211 13.72 -7.40 -11.34
CA ASP A 211 13.06 -8.48 -12.08
C ASP A 211 11.67 -8.80 -11.50
N CYS A 212 10.73 -9.18 -12.35
CA CYS A 212 9.36 -9.51 -11.96
C CYS A 212 9.15 -11.02 -11.87
N ILE A 213 8.43 -11.49 -10.85
CA ILE A 213 7.81 -12.81 -10.85
C ILE A 213 6.33 -12.63 -11.20
N VAL A 214 5.88 -13.34 -12.23
CA VAL A 214 4.48 -13.34 -12.71
C VAL A 214 3.99 -14.77 -12.91
N GLN A 215 2.69 -14.95 -13.19
CA GLN A 215 2.15 -16.28 -13.50
C GLN A 215 2.76 -16.81 -14.81
N GLN A 216 2.94 -18.13 -14.90
CA GLN A 216 3.18 -18.79 -16.17
C GLN A 216 1.86 -18.89 -16.96
N ASP A 217 1.94 -18.79 -18.28
CA ASP A 217 0.76 -18.84 -19.15
C ASP A 217 0.26 -20.31 -19.33
N PRO A 218 -1.07 -20.54 -19.43
CA PRO A 218 -2.14 -19.55 -19.32
C PRO A 218 -2.34 -19.08 -17.87
N ALA A 219 -2.40 -17.76 -17.68
CA ALA A 219 -2.60 -17.18 -16.37
C ALA A 219 -4.03 -17.34 -15.87
N ARG A 220 -4.19 -17.43 -14.55
CA ARG A 220 -5.50 -17.45 -13.89
C ARG A 220 -5.94 -16.02 -13.57
N HIS A 221 -7.24 -15.79 -13.60
CA HIS A 221 -7.81 -14.45 -13.40
C HIS A 221 -8.41 -14.30 -12.00
N LEU A 222 -8.23 -13.14 -11.39
CA LEU A 222 -8.81 -12.77 -10.09
C LEU A 222 -10.22 -12.21 -10.31
N ILE A 223 -11.21 -13.09 -10.48
CA ILE A 223 -12.53 -12.74 -11.00
C ILE A 223 -13.33 -11.76 -10.13
N ASN A 224 -13.12 -11.77 -8.81
CA ASN A 224 -13.79 -10.81 -7.93
C ASN A 224 -13.10 -9.44 -7.96
N LEU A 225 -11.77 -9.41 -7.97
CA LEU A 225 -11.00 -8.16 -8.04
C LEU A 225 -11.09 -7.48 -9.42
N ALA A 226 -11.42 -8.23 -10.47
CA ALA A 226 -11.71 -7.69 -11.80
C ALA A 226 -13.00 -6.85 -11.87
N ARG A 227 -13.84 -6.86 -10.82
CA ARG A 227 -15.17 -6.21 -10.82
C ARG A 227 -15.16 -4.72 -10.51
N PHE A 228 -14.04 -4.16 -10.09
CA PHE A 228 -13.90 -2.74 -9.78
C PHE A 228 -12.53 -2.20 -10.24
N PRO A 229 -12.42 -0.90 -10.51
CA PRO A 229 -11.16 -0.28 -10.90
C PRO A 229 -10.20 -0.14 -9.71
N VAL A 230 -8.91 -0.25 -9.99
CA VAL A 230 -7.80 -0.03 -9.06
C VAL A 230 -6.93 1.11 -9.57
N LEU A 231 -6.56 2.05 -8.71
CA LEU A 231 -5.47 2.99 -8.95
C LEU A 231 -4.23 2.49 -8.23
N LEU A 232 -3.25 1.99 -8.98
CA LEU A 232 -1.94 1.65 -8.44
C LEU A 232 -1.05 2.90 -8.48
N TYR A 233 -0.72 3.41 -7.30
CA TYR A 233 0.00 4.66 -7.11
C TYR A 233 1.44 4.39 -6.69
N VAL A 234 2.40 5.04 -7.35
CA VAL A 234 3.85 4.89 -7.11
C VAL A 234 4.54 6.24 -7.13
N THR A 235 5.51 6.43 -6.23
CA THR A 235 6.30 7.66 -6.14
C THR A 235 7.72 7.46 -6.63
N GLU A 236 8.32 8.55 -7.11
CA GLU A 236 9.61 8.54 -7.80
C GLU A 236 10.76 8.00 -6.95
N ALA A 237 10.84 8.39 -5.67
CA ALA A 237 11.97 8.11 -4.80
C ALA A 237 11.74 6.95 -3.84
N SER A 238 10.54 6.36 -3.81
CA SER A 238 10.25 5.20 -2.98
C SER A 238 10.95 3.93 -3.49
N TYR A 239 11.21 2.99 -2.60
CA TYR A 239 11.67 1.65 -2.99
C TYR A 239 10.63 0.88 -3.84
N HIS A 240 9.36 1.29 -3.80
CA HIS A 240 8.31 0.79 -4.68
C HIS A 240 8.54 1.14 -6.16
N ALA A 241 9.26 2.24 -6.45
CA ALA A 241 9.67 2.57 -7.81
C ALA A 241 10.50 1.45 -8.44
N CYS A 242 11.20 0.63 -7.65
CA CYS A 242 11.96 -0.49 -8.18
C CYS A 242 11.06 -1.59 -8.76
N TYR A 243 9.88 -1.84 -8.20
CA TYR A 243 9.15 -3.09 -8.48
C TYR A 243 7.64 -2.97 -8.69
N ASP A 244 6.98 -1.85 -8.43
CA ASP A 244 5.50 -1.81 -8.54
C ASP A 244 4.99 -1.90 -9.98
N TYR A 245 5.85 -1.73 -10.98
CA TYR A 245 5.55 -2.10 -12.36
C TYR A 245 5.41 -3.63 -12.54
N CYS A 246 6.04 -4.45 -11.68
CA CYS A 246 5.80 -5.89 -11.59
C CYS A 246 4.44 -6.18 -10.95
N THR A 247 4.06 -5.40 -9.94
CA THR A 247 2.72 -5.46 -9.33
C THR A 247 1.65 -5.16 -10.39
N LEU A 248 1.84 -4.10 -11.19
CA LEU A 248 0.98 -3.79 -12.34
C LEU A 248 0.89 -4.97 -13.32
N ALA A 249 2.03 -5.48 -13.79
CA ALA A 249 2.07 -6.56 -14.77
C ALA A 249 1.33 -7.82 -14.30
N PHE A 250 1.47 -8.18 -13.01
CA PHE A 250 0.72 -9.29 -12.44
C PHE A 250 -0.79 -8.99 -12.38
N MET A 251 -1.20 -7.80 -11.96
CA MET A 251 -2.62 -7.45 -11.85
C MET A 251 -3.31 -7.46 -13.22
N GLU A 252 -2.66 -6.90 -14.24
CA GLU A 252 -3.15 -6.96 -15.62
C GLU A 252 -3.23 -8.40 -16.14
N GLN A 253 -2.19 -9.20 -15.89
CA GLN A 253 -2.18 -10.63 -16.23
C GLN A 253 -3.30 -11.40 -15.51
N ALA A 254 -3.66 -11.00 -14.29
CA ALA A 254 -4.76 -11.57 -13.52
C ALA A 254 -6.14 -11.00 -13.89
N GLY A 255 -6.25 -10.19 -14.95
CA GLY A 255 -7.52 -9.67 -15.46
C GLY A 255 -8.11 -8.52 -14.65
N MET A 256 -7.33 -7.86 -13.79
CA MET A 256 -7.78 -6.69 -13.02
C MET A 256 -7.81 -5.43 -13.89
N GLN A 257 -8.69 -4.49 -13.55
CA GLN A 257 -8.77 -3.17 -14.18
C GLN A 257 -7.88 -2.19 -13.41
N VAL A 258 -6.71 -1.85 -13.94
CA VAL A 258 -5.72 -1.04 -13.23
C VAL A 258 -5.39 0.24 -14.00
N ASP A 259 -5.63 1.39 -13.37
CA ASP A 259 -5.02 2.66 -13.72
C ASP A 259 -3.68 2.77 -12.97
N TYR A 260 -2.59 3.06 -13.67
CA TYR A 260 -1.25 3.22 -13.08
C TYR A 260 -0.89 4.70 -12.97
N LEU A 261 -0.63 5.17 -11.75
CA LEU A 261 -0.20 6.52 -11.45
C LEU A 261 1.22 6.52 -10.90
N ASP A 262 2.19 6.68 -11.80
CA ASP A 262 3.56 7.04 -11.47
C ASP A 262 3.65 8.57 -11.36
N LEU A 263 3.93 9.08 -10.17
CA LEU A 263 3.98 10.52 -9.94
C LEU A 263 5.02 11.23 -10.82
N SER A 264 6.14 10.57 -11.15
CA SER A 264 7.18 11.16 -11.97
C SER A 264 6.70 11.43 -13.41
N GLU A 265 5.84 10.55 -13.94
CA GLU A 265 5.26 10.67 -15.29
C GLU A 265 4.24 11.82 -15.38
N VAL A 266 3.59 12.17 -14.26
CA VAL A 266 2.71 13.34 -14.15
C VAL A 266 3.43 14.59 -13.61
N LYS A 267 4.77 14.60 -13.66
CA LYS A 267 5.64 15.74 -13.29
C LYS A 267 5.59 16.13 -11.81
N ILE A 268 5.24 15.19 -10.94
CA ILE A 268 5.34 15.32 -9.48
C ILE A 268 6.56 14.51 -9.02
N HIS A 269 7.62 15.22 -8.64
CA HIS A 269 8.93 14.62 -8.40
C HIS A 269 9.35 14.66 -6.92
N GLY A 270 10.23 13.74 -6.57
CA GLY A 270 10.95 13.70 -5.30
C GLY A 270 10.20 13.13 -4.12
N ASN A 271 9.01 12.56 -4.36
CA ASN A 271 8.23 11.91 -3.33
C ASN A 271 8.75 10.52 -2.97
N ALA A 272 8.68 10.15 -1.70
CA ALA A 272 8.95 8.79 -1.23
C ALA A 272 7.68 8.12 -0.65
N HIS A 273 7.89 7.09 0.18
CA HIS A 273 6.84 6.15 0.59
C HIS A 273 5.67 6.78 1.34
N PHE A 274 5.88 7.93 1.98
CA PHE A 274 4.89 8.66 2.76
C PHE A 274 4.48 9.98 2.08
N SER A 275 4.44 10.01 0.76
CA SER A 275 4.04 11.17 -0.07
C SER A 275 2.79 11.94 0.36
N PHE A 276 1.82 11.30 1.03
CA PHE A 276 0.64 11.97 1.60
C PHE A 276 0.94 12.85 2.83
N MET A 277 2.14 12.71 3.41
CA MET A 277 2.69 13.54 4.49
C MET A 277 3.74 14.54 4.01
N GLU A 278 4.25 14.37 2.80
CA GLU A 278 5.35 15.17 2.27
C GLU A 278 4.91 16.57 1.81
N LYS A 279 5.87 17.45 1.52
CA LYS A 279 5.66 18.90 1.27
C LYS A 279 4.61 19.18 0.19
N ASN A 280 4.56 18.35 -0.84
CA ASN A 280 3.68 18.48 -2.00
C ASN A 280 2.46 17.53 -1.95
N ASN A 281 2.07 17.01 -0.79
CA ASN A 281 0.91 16.11 -0.64
C ASN A 281 -0.40 16.69 -1.23
N LEU A 282 -0.59 18.01 -1.24
CA LEU A 282 -1.75 18.70 -1.82
C LEU A 282 -1.62 18.98 -3.33
N GLN A 283 -0.47 18.71 -3.95
CA GLN A 283 -0.38 18.60 -5.41
C GLN A 283 -0.90 17.23 -5.89
N ILE A 284 -0.78 16.22 -5.02
CA ILE A 284 -1.18 14.84 -5.31
C ILE A 284 -2.68 14.62 -5.06
N ALA A 285 -3.21 15.13 -3.95
CA ALA A 285 -4.60 14.89 -3.55
C ALA A 285 -5.66 15.20 -4.65
N PRO A 286 -5.52 16.26 -5.48
CA PRO A 286 -6.42 16.51 -6.60
C PRO A 286 -6.41 15.42 -7.69
N LEU A 287 -5.28 14.74 -7.90
CA LEU A 287 -5.21 13.62 -8.87
C LEU A 287 -6.03 12.43 -8.39
N LEU A 288 -5.98 12.16 -7.08
CA LEU A 288 -6.78 11.11 -6.47
C LEU A 288 -8.26 11.47 -6.52
N ASP A 289 -8.62 12.72 -6.20
CA ASP A 289 -10.00 13.20 -6.32
C ASP A 289 -10.52 13.06 -7.75
N ALA A 290 -9.77 13.49 -8.77
CA ALA A 290 -10.16 13.33 -10.16
C ALA A 290 -10.43 11.87 -10.54
N TRP A 291 -9.61 10.94 -10.04
CA TRP A 291 -9.84 9.50 -10.23
C TRP A 291 -11.09 9.01 -9.49
N LEU A 292 -11.29 9.43 -8.23
CA LEU A 292 -12.49 9.09 -7.46
C LEU A 292 -13.77 9.56 -8.16
N GLN A 293 -13.77 10.79 -8.68
CA GLN A 293 -14.90 11.36 -9.41
C GLN A 293 -15.22 10.54 -10.68
N LYS A 294 -14.18 10.11 -11.42
CA LYS A 294 -14.34 9.21 -12.58
C LYS A 294 -14.95 7.87 -12.18
N VAL A 295 -14.55 7.28 -11.05
CA VAL A 295 -15.02 5.95 -10.63
C VAL A 295 -16.43 5.97 -10.05
N VAL A 296 -16.78 6.99 -9.27
CA VAL A 296 -18.08 7.07 -8.58
C VAL A 296 -19.20 7.56 -9.50
N PHE A 297 -18.88 8.43 -10.46
CA PHE A 297 -19.88 9.08 -11.32
C PHE A 297 -19.85 8.64 -12.79
N ALA A 298 -19.07 7.59 -13.12
CA ALA A 298 -19.14 6.93 -14.43
C ALA A 298 -20.34 5.99 -14.58
#